data_AF-A0A2K1JUH1-F1
#
_entry.id   AF-A0A2K1JUH1-F1
#
_cell.length_a   1.000
_cell.length_b   1.000
_cell.length_c   1.000
_cell.angle_alpha   90.00
_cell.angle_beta   90.00
_cell.angle_gamma   90.00
#
_symmetry.space_group_name_H-M   'P 1'
#
loop_
_entity.id
_entity.type
_entity.pdbx_description
1 polymer ?
#
loop_
_entity_poly.entity_id
_entity_poly.type
_entity_poly.pdbx_seq_one_letter_code
_entity_poly.pdbx_strand_id
1 'polypeptide(L)' 'MIVFVSGNLQLPGEVHLLKFIQMFNLLPTPQGSFCVNNDIFRLNYA' A
#
# COMPACT_ATOMS: atom_id res chain seq x y z
N MET A 1 7.31 -12.46 0.95
CA MET A 1 6.20 -12.22 1.90
C MET A 1 5.15 -11.39 1.20
N ILE A 2 3.87 -11.76 1.29
CA ILE A 2 2.78 -10.98 0.70
C ILE A 2 2.08 -10.21 1.83
N VAL A 3 1.92 -8.91 1.65
CA VAL A 3 1.26 -8.02 2.61
C VAL A 3 0.11 -7.31 1.92
N PHE A 4 -1.04 -7.30 2.57
CA PHE A 4 -2.22 -6.54 2.16
C PHE A 4 -2.43 -5.39 3.14
N VAL A 5 -2.57 -4.18 2.61
CA VAL A 5 -2.84 -2.96 3.38
C VAL A 5 -4.13 -2.36 2.85
N SER A 6 -5.07 -2.05 3.73
CA SER A 6 -6.22 -1.22 3.42
C SER A 6 -6.21 -0.01 4.32
N GLY A 7 -6.73 1.11 3.82
CA GLY A 7 -6.72 2.34 4.59
C GLY A 7 -7.45 3.47 3.89
N ASN A 8 -7.26 4.67 4.45
CA ASN A 8 -7.76 5.91 3.91
C ASN A 8 -6.59 6.85 3.62
N LEU A 9 -6.70 7.62 2.55
CA LEU A 9 -5.73 8.60 2.11
C LEU A 9 -6.38 9.99 2.21
N GLN A 10 -5.84 10.83 3.09
CA GLN A 10 -6.27 12.22 3.25
C GLN A 10 -5.38 13.09 2.38
N LEU A 11 -5.93 13.60 1.27
CA LEU A 11 -5.19 14.51 0.40
C LEU A 11 -5.26 15.95 0.95
N PRO A 12 -4.18 16.75 0.81
CA PRO A 12 -4.22 18.17 1.16
C PRO A 12 -5.30 18.90 0.37
N GLY A 13 -6.14 19.67 1.06
CA GLY A 13 -7.23 20.44 0.44
C GLY A 13 -8.50 19.64 0.13
N GLU A 14 -8.45 18.31 0.18
CA GLU A 14 -9.64 17.47 0.05
C GLU A 14 -10.34 17.29 1.41
N VAL A 15 -11.67 17.32 1.42
CA VAL A 15 -12.45 17.02 2.65
C VAL A 15 -12.70 15.52 2.79
N HIS A 16 -12.79 14.81 1.67
CA HIS A 16 -13.16 13.40 1.65
C HIS A 16 -11.93 12.50 1.72
N LEU A 17 -12.00 11.50 2.60
CA LEU A 17 -11.02 10.43 2.68
C LEU A 17 -11.17 9.46 1.51
N LEU A 18 -10.07 9.17 0.83
CA LEU A 18 -10.03 8.18 -0.25
C LEU A 18 -9.69 6.81 0.32
N LYS A 19 -10.60 5.83 0.20
CA LYS A 19 -10.29 4.45 0.58
C LYS A 19 -9.32 3.84 -0.42
N PHE A 20 -8.38 3.05 0.06
CA PHE A 20 -7.45 2.33 -0.80
C PHE A 20 -7.19 0.91 -0.31
N ILE A 21 -6.71 0.09 -1.24
CA ILE A 21 -6.08 -1.20 -0.98
C ILE A 21 -4.74 -1.20 -1.70
N GLN A 22 -3.71 -1.69 -1.02
CA GLN A 22 -2.37 -1.86 -1.58
C GLN A 22 -1.83 -3.24 -1.23
N MET A 23 -1.23 -3.89 -2.21
CA MET A 23 -0.56 -5.18 -2.05
C MET A 23 0.93 -5.02 -2.29
N PHE A 24 1.72 -5.59 -1.40
CA PHE A 24 3.15 -5.69 -1.55
C PHE A 24 3.61 -7.14 -1.61
N ASN A 25 4.37 -7.47 -2.64
CA ASN A 25 5.21 -8.67 -2.63
C ASN A 25 6.62 -8.27 -2.21
N LEU A 26 7.04 -8.67 -1.01
CA LEU A 26 8.31 -8.31 -0.41
C LEU A 26 9.33 -9.46 -0.55
N LEU A 27 10.55 -9.11 -0.94
CA LEU A 27 11.71 -10.01 -0.96
C LEU A 27 12.62 -9.70 0.23
N PRO A 28 13.13 -10.72 0.95
CA PRO A 28 14.08 -10.49 2.04
C PRO A 28 15.43 -10.02 1.49
N THR A 29 16.11 -9.19 2.26
CA THR A 29 17.50 -8.77 2.02
C THR A 29 18.45 -9.52 2.94
N PRO A 30 19.72 -9.75 2.55
CA PRO A 30 20.71 -10.38 3.41
C PRO A 30 20.92 -9.68 4.76
N GLN A 31 20.67 -8.37 4.83
CA GLN A 31 20.80 -7.54 6.03
C GLN A 31 19.56 -7.60 6.96
N GLY A 32 18.56 -8.44 6.64
CA GLY A 32 17.38 -8.65 7.49
C GLY A 32 16.20 -7.70 7.26
N SER A 33 16.29 -6.80 6.28
CA SER A 33 15.18 -5.96 5.83
C SER A 33 14.47 -6.56 4.60
N PHE A 34 13.53 -5.83 3.99
CA PHE A 34 12.82 -6.22 2.77
C PHE A 34 12.96 -5.19 1.65
N CYS A 35 13.00 -5.67 0.40
CA CYS A 35 12.78 -4.86 -0.79
C CYS A 35 11.39 -5.13 -1.36
N VAL A 36 10.77 -4.11 -1.97
CA VAL A 36 9.49 -4.25 -2.66
C VAL A 36 9.74 -4.79 -4.06
N ASN A 37 9.19 -5.97 -4.36
CA ASN A 37 9.30 -6.61 -5.67
C ASN A 37 8.07 -6.36 -6.54
N ASN A 38 6.88 -6.34 -5.95
CA ASN A 38 5.66 -5.87 -6.62
C ASN A 38 4.91 -4.94 -5.67
N ASP A 39 4.36 -3.88 -6.24
CA ASP A 39 3.46 -2.93 -5.58
C ASP A 39 2.23 -2.76 -6.47
N ILE A 40 1.06 -3.11 -5.93
CA ILE A 40 -0.23 -2.94 -6.61
C ILE A 40 -1.10 -2.07 -5.72
N PHE A 41 -1.31 -0.83 -6.15
CA PHE A 41 -2.21 0.13 -5.51
C PHE A 41 -3.54 0.24 -6.26
N ARG A 42 -4.64 0.28 -5.52
CA ARG A 42 -5.96 0.66 -6.04
C ARG A 42 -6.69 1.58 -5.08
N LEU A 43 -7.27 2.63 -5.63
CA LEU A 43 -8.34 3.37 -4.98
C LEU A 43 -9.61 2.51 -4.98
N ASN A 44 -10.32 2.55 -3.85
CA ASN A 44 -11.59 1.88 -3.68
C ASN A 44 -12.69 2.95 -3.64
N TYR A 45 -13.32 3.16 -4.80
CA TYR A 45 -14.49 4.01 -4.93
C TYR A 45 -15.72 3.15 -4.57
N ALA A 46 -16.25 3.37 -3.38
CA ALA A 46 -17.53 2.81 -2.95
C ALA A 46 -18.64 3.85 -3.15
#